data_AF-A0A290FU23-F1
#
_entry.id   AF-A0A290FU23-F1
#
_cell.length_a   1.000
_cell.length_b   1.000
_cell.length_c   1.000
_cell.angle_alpha   90.00
_cell.angle_beta   90.00
_cell.angle_gamma   90.00
#
_symmetry.space_group_name_H-M   'P 1'
#
loop_
_entity.id
_entity.type
_entity.pdbx_description
1 polymer ?
#
loop_
_entity_poly.entity_id
_entity_poly.type
_entity_poly.pdbx_seq_one_letter_code
_entity_poly.pdbx_strand_id
1 'polypeptide(L)'
;MDERTEQELTAYLDVLLWLETASVAEIEGALSVATAPAREDLELGIQCLMDSDRPGLANYFPNLVNRPTSLNEIRQKFSAMAQSMDQLEDSLRRRRTDPTYPLMGYGAVLGTLAKLQYLNKITPSQRELLLSELASLKGGGLRLDN
;
A
#
# COMPACT_ATOMS: atom_id res chain seq x y z
N MET A 1 -26.61 -23.76 -5.72
CA MET A 1 -25.16 -23.66 -5.91
C MET A 1 -24.71 -25.00 -6.42
N ASP A 2 -24.01 -25.06 -7.55
CA ASP A 2 -23.54 -26.34 -8.08
C ASP A 2 -22.35 -26.88 -7.28
N GLU A 3 -22.18 -28.19 -7.24
CA GLU A 3 -21.15 -28.88 -6.44
C GLU A 3 -19.73 -28.45 -6.84
N ARG A 4 -19.55 -28.05 -8.11
CA ARG A 4 -18.26 -27.61 -8.63
C ARG A 4 -17.87 -26.25 -8.08
N THR A 5 -18.80 -25.30 -8.04
CA THR A 5 -18.61 -23.98 -7.46
C THR A 5 -18.26 -24.09 -5.98
N GLU A 6 -18.91 -25.00 -5.25
CA GLU A 6 -18.59 -25.22 -3.82
C GLU A 6 -17.18 -25.81 -3.63
N GLN A 7 -16.76 -26.72 -4.50
CA GLN A 7 -15.39 -27.25 -4.50
C GLN A 7 -14.35 -26.18 -4.81
N GLU A 8 -14.59 -25.34 -5.83
CA GLU A 8 -13.72 -24.22 -6.19
C GLU A 8 -13.60 -23.21 -5.04
N LEU A 9 -14.73 -22.85 -4.39
CA LEU A 9 -14.74 -21.97 -3.22
C LEU A 9 -14.02 -22.57 -2.01
N THR A 10 -14.17 -23.88 -1.78
CA THR A 10 -13.49 -24.57 -0.67
C THR A 10 -11.98 -24.56 -0.89
N ALA A 11 -11.51 -24.86 -2.11
CA ALA A 11 -10.09 -24.79 -2.45
C ALA A 11 -9.52 -23.37 -2.30
N TYR A 12 -10.28 -22.36 -2.72
CA TYR A 12 -9.89 -20.97 -2.56
C TYR A 12 -9.83 -20.53 -1.07
N LEU A 13 -10.74 -21.04 -0.23
CA LEU A 13 -10.72 -20.78 1.21
C LEU A 13 -9.45 -21.33 1.87
N ASP A 14 -9.00 -22.52 1.48
CA ASP A 14 -7.74 -23.08 1.98
C ASP A 14 -6.54 -22.19 1.63
N VAL A 15 -6.53 -21.60 0.42
CA VAL A 15 -5.52 -20.63 0.00
C VAL A 15 -5.56 -19.38 0.90
N LEU A 16 -6.74 -18.82 1.17
CA LEU A 16 -6.89 -17.65 2.04
C LEU A 16 -6.39 -17.92 3.46
N LEU A 17 -6.80 -19.05 4.06
CA LEU A 17 -6.38 -19.43 5.41
C LEU A 17 -4.86 -19.62 5.51
N TRP A 18 -4.24 -20.22 4.49
CA TRP A 18 -2.79 -20.31 4.43
C TRP A 18 -2.15 -18.93 4.31
N LEU A 19 -2.66 -18.08 3.41
CA LEU A 19 -2.16 -16.72 3.20
C LEU A 19 -2.31 -15.82 4.43
N GLU A 20 -3.21 -16.08 5.37
CA GLU A 20 -3.30 -15.28 6.60
C GLU A 20 -2.03 -15.37 7.46
N THR A 21 -1.36 -16.52 7.44
CA THR A 21 -0.24 -16.82 8.33
C THR A 21 1.10 -16.99 7.61
N ALA A 22 1.08 -17.26 6.31
CA ALA A 22 2.28 -17.44 5.49
C ALA A 22 3.19 -16.21 5.54
N SER A 23 4.50 -16.44 5.68
CA SER A 23 5.51 -15.41 5.51
C SER A 23 5.57 -14.92 4.07
N VAL A 24 6.13 -13.72 3.85
CA VAL A 24 6.30 -13.17 2.49
C VAL A 24 7.13 -14.11 1.61
N ALA A 25 8.20 -14.68 2.15
CA ALA A 25 9.08 -15.60 1.41
C ALA A 25 8.34 -16.88 0.96
N GLU A 26 7.43 -17.40 1.80
CA GLU A 26 6.59 -18.54 1.43
C GLU A 26 5.61 -18.18 0.32
N ILE A 27 5.02 -16.99 0.36
CA ILE A 27 4.13 -16.48 -0.69
C ILE A 27 4.88 -16.31 -2.02
N GLU A 28 6.06 -15.68 -1.99
CA GLU A 28 6.93 -15.54 -3.17
C GLU A 28 7.31 -16.91 -3.75
N GLY A 29 7.68 -17.85 -2.87
CA GLY A 29 7.98 -19.23 -3.23
C GLY A 29 6.79 -19.91 -3.92
N ALA A 30 5.60 -19.82 -3.33
CA ALA A 30 4.37 -20.38 -3.90
C ALA A 30 4.05 -19.78 -5.28
N LEU A 31 4.09 -18.46 -5.43
CA LEU A 31 3.86 -17.77 -6.70
C LEU A 31 4.87 -18.19 -7.79
N SER A 32 6.12 -18.49 -7.41
CA SER A 32 7.17 -18.88 -8.35
C SER A 32 6.98 -20.28 -8.94
N VAL A 33 6.30 -21.19 -8.23
CA VAL A 33 6.11 -22.59 -8.64
C VAL A 33 4.66 -22.93 -9.02
N ALA A 34 3.71 -22.04 -8.74
CA ALA A 34 2.29 -22.26 -9.00
C ALA A 34 1.98 -22.44 -10.50
N THR A 35 1.07 -23.37 -10.79
CA THR A 35 0.43 -23.47 -12.11
C THR A 35 -0.53 -22.30 -12.34
N ALA A 36 -0.93 -22.04 -13.59
CA ALA A 36 -1.77 -20.87 -13.90
C ALA A 36 -3.05 -20.76 -13.03
N PRO A 37 -3.85 -21.82 -12.81
CA PRO A 37 -5.04 -21.70 -11.97
C PRO A 37 -4.72 -21.42 -10.50
N ALA A 38 -3.75 -22.12 -9.92
CA ALA A 38 -3.33 -21.91 -8.54
C ALA A 38 -2.69 -20.53 -8.33
N ARG A 39 -2.04 -19.99 -9.36
CA ARG A 39 -1.47 -18.66 -9.36
C ARG A 39 -2.54 -17.58 -9.34
N GLU A 40 -3.60 -17.73 -10.12
CA GLU A 40 -4.74 -16.80 -10.12
C GLU A 40 -5.39 -16.74 -8.74
N ASP A 41 -5.63 -17.89 -8.10
CA ASP A 41 -6.16 -17.97 -6.74
C ASP A 41 -5.22 -17.32 -5.72
N LEU A 42 -3.90 -17.53 -5.83
CA LEU A 42 -2.92 -16.88 -4.97
C LEU A 42 -2.92 -15.36 -5.16
N GLU A 43 -2.90 -14.86 -6.39
CA GLU A 43 -2.91 -13.43 -6.69
C GLU A 43 -4.21 -12.77 -6.19
N LEU A 44 -5.35 -13.42 -6.40
CA LEU A 44 -6.64 -12.95 -5.88
C LEU A 44 -6.68 -12.95 -4.34
N GLY A 45 -6.19 -14.02 -3.71
CA GLY A 45 -6.14 -14.12 -2.26
C GLY A 45 -5.23 -13.06 -1.62
N ILE A 46 -4.07 -12.79 -2.24
CA ILE A 46 -3.17 -11.71 -1.82
C ILE A 46 -3.88 -10.36 -1.94
N GLN A 47 -4.58 -10.10 -3.05
CA GLN A 47 -5.35 -8.87 -3.24
C GLN A 47 -6.43 -8.68 -2.18
N CYS A 48 -7.18 -9.74 -1.86
CA CYS A 48 -8.19 -9.71 -0.81
C CYS A 48 -7.57 -9.32 0.54
N LEU A 49 -6.49 -10.01 0.95
CA LEU A 49 -5.86 -9.75 2.25
C LEU A 49 -5.14 -8.39 2.31
N MET A 50 -4.63 -7.89 1.19
CA MET A 50 -4.07 -6.54 1.08
C MET A 50 -5.08 -5.44 1.42
N ASP A 51 -6.37 -5.66 1.14
CA ASP A 51 -7.43 -4.71 1.46
C ASP A 51 -8.20 -5.07 2.74
N SER A 52 -7.78 -6.12 3.46
CA SER A 52 -8.31 -6.51 4.77
C SER A 52 -7.22 -6.66 5.84
N ASP A 53 -6.73 -7.88 6.06
CA ASP A 53 -6.03 -8.33 7.27
C ASP A 53 -4.51 -8.18 7.17
N ARG A 54 -3.98 -8.12 5.94
CA ARG A 54 -2.54 -8.02 5.65
C ARG A 54 -2.21 -6.89 4.67
N PRO A 55 -2.58 -5.62 4.97
CA PRO A 55 -2.31 -4.51 4.06
C PRO A 55 -0.83 -4.29 3.76
N GLY A 56 0.05 -4.68 4.68
CA GLY A 56 1.51 -4.60 4.49
C GLY A 56 2.04 -5.45 3.34
N LEU A 57 1.29 -6.44 2.84
CA LEU A 57 1.66 -7.21 1.65
C LEU A 57 1.81 -6.32 0.40
N ALA A 58 1.13 -5.17 0.36
CA ALA A 58 1.26 -4.18 -0.71
C ALA A 58 2.71 -3.74 -0.95
N ASN A 59 3.53 -3.68 0.10
CA ASN A 59 4.93 -3.29 -0.02
C ASN A 59 5.81 -4.36 -0.70
N TYR A 60 5.37 -5.62 -0.71
CA TYR A 60 6.10 -6.75 -1.28
C TYR A 60 5.56 -7.14 -2.66
N PHE A 61 4.24 -6.99 -2.88
CA PHE A 61 3.60 -7.29 -4.15
C PHE A 61 2.84 -6.05 -4.68
N PRO A 62 3.53 -4.92 -4.95
CA PRO A 62 2.88 -3.67 -5.35
C PRO A 62 2.14 -3.79 -6.70
N ASN A 63 2.56 -4.72 -7.55
CA ASN A 63 1.91 -5.02 -8.82
C ASN A 63 0.52 -5.65 -8.67
N LEU A 64 0.20 -6.20 -7.50
CA LEU A 64 -1.12 -6.78 -7.21
C LEU A 64 -2.07 -5.75 -6.60
N VAL A 65 -1.60 -4.58 -6.17
CA VAL A 65 -2.48 -3.56 -5.59
C VAL A 65 -3.48 -3.07 -6.62
N ASN A 66 -4.76 -3.08 -6.25
CA ASN A 66 -5.83 -2.58 -7.10
C ASN A 66 -5.72 -1.06 -7.27
N ARG A 67 -5.49 -0.62 -8.53
CA ARG A 67 -5.33 0.81 -8.90
C ARG A 67 -4.28 1.50 -8.00
N PRO A 68 -2.99 1.13 -8.13
CA PRO A 68 -1.95 1.75 -7.30
C PRO A 68 -1.97 3.26 -7.48
N THR A 69 -1.60 3.99 -6.43
CA THR A 69 -1.61 5.45 -6.43
C THR A 69 -0.39 6.01 -5.71
N SER A 70 -0.07 7.28 -5.97
CA SER A 70 1.08 7.98 -5.37
C SER A 70 0.67 9.23 -4.60
N LEU A 71 1.58 9.74 -3.74
CA LEU A 71 1.35 10.97 -2.98
C LEU A 71 1.09 12.15 -3.93
N ASN A 72 1.73 12.18 -5.09
CA ASN A 72 1.51 13.22 -6.10
C ASN A 72 0.07 13.19 -6.66
N GLU A 73 -0.44 11.99 -6.98
CA GLU A 73 -1.82 11.84 -7.45
C GLU A 73 -2.85 12.21 -6.38
N ILE A 74 -2.61 11.80 -5.13
CA ILE A 74 -3.49 12.15 -4.00
C ILE A 74 -3.43 13.66 -3.74
N ARG A 75 -2.25 14.29 -3.85
CA ARG A 75 -2.08 15.74 -3.75
C ARG A 75 -2.92 16.50 -4.79
N GLN A 76 -2.95 16.03 -6.03
CA GLN A 76 -3.75 16.66 -7.09
C GLN A 76 -5.26 16.50 -6.87
N LYS A 77 -5.69 15.39 -6.25
CA LYS A 77 -7.11 15.09 -6.02
C LYS A 77 -7.67 15.73 -4.75
N PHE A 78 -6.86 15.94 -3.72
CA PHE A 78 -7.32 16.36 -2.40
C PHE A 78 -6.54 17.56 -1.89
N SER A 79 -7.21 18.72 -1.77
CA SER A 79 -6.59 19.98 -1.31
C SER A 79 -5.96 19.89 0.08
N ALA A 80 -6.57 19.11 1.00
CA ALA A 80 -6.00 18.87 2.33
C ALA A 80 -4.67 18.11 2.27
N MET A 81 -4.51 17.19 1.30
CA MET A 81 -3.24 16.52 1.05
C MET A 81 -2.21 17.49 0.50
N ALA A 82 -2.60 18.35 -0.46
CA ALA A 82 -1.71 19.36 -1.00
C ALA A 82 -1.15 20.29 0.08
N GLN A 83 -2.01 20.85 0.93
CA GLN A 83 -1.59 21.71 2.04
C GLN A 83 -0.63 21.01 3.00
N SER A 84 -0.91 19.75 3.35
CA SER A 84 -0.06 18.96 4.26
C SER A 84 1.30 18.65 3.63
N MET A 85 1.32 18.34 2.33
CA MET A 85 2.55 18.07 1.56
C MET A 85 3.40 19.33 1.37
N ASP A 86 2.79 20.48 1.08
CA ASP A 86 3.49 21.76 0.94
C ASP A 86 4.25 22.10 2.23
N GLN A 87 3.60 21.93 3.38
CA GLN A 87 4.23 22.15 4.69
C GLN A 87 5.40 21.19 4.95
N LEU A 88 5.25 19.92 4.57
CA LEU A 88 6.30 18.92 4.70
C LEU A 88 7.50 19.28 3.82
N GLU A 89 7.27 19.55 2.54
CA GLU A 89 8.31 19.92 1.58
C GLU A 89 9.07 21.18 2.00
N ASP A 90 8.37 22.21 2.47
CA ASP A 90 8.99 23.44 2.96
C ASP A 90 9.91 23.17 4.16
N SER A 91 9.47 22.33 5.10
CA SER A 91 10.30 21.97 6.24
C SER A 91 11.51 21.12 5.83
N LEU A 92 11.36 20.21 4.87
CA LEU A 92 12.47 19.43 4.32
C LEU A 92 13.48 20.33 3.60
N ARG A 93 13.01 21.31 2.81
CA ARG A 93 13.87 22.31 2.15
C ARG A 93 14.67 23.12 3.16
N ARG A 94 14.03 23.59 4.25
CA ARG A 94 14.72 24.30 5.34
C ARG A 94 15.75 23.41 6.05
N ARG A 95 15.45 22.13 6.23
CA ARG A 95 16.41 21.18 6.84
C ARG A 95 17.65 20.91 6.01
N ARG A 96 17.59 21.12 4.68
CA ARG A 96 18.78 21.06 3.82
C ARG A 96 19.78 22.17 4.14
N THR A 97 19.31 23.33 4.59
CA THR A 97 20.15 24.47 4.96
C THR A 97 20.43 24.55 6.46
N ASP A 98 19.49 24.09 7.29
CA ASP A 98 19.59 24.04 8.75
C ASP A 98 19.09 22.68 9.26
N PRO A 99 19.98 21.71 9.49
CA PRO A 99 19.62 20.37 9.95
C PRO A 99 18.86 20.34 11.29
N THR A 100 18.99 21.40 12.11
CA THR A 100 18.33 21.52 13.42
C THR A 100 16.88 21.97 13.31
N TYR A 101 16.47 22.48 12.14
CA TYR A 101 15.08 22.87 11.88
C TYR A 101 14.13 21.67 12.06
N PRO A 102 12.99 21.83 12.75
CA PRO A 102 12.06 20.73 13.00
C PRO A 102 11.39 20.26 11.71
N LEU A 103 11.19 18.94 11.59
CA LEU A 103 10.39 18.36 10.51
C LEU A 103 8.90 18.64 10.79
N MET A 104 8.27 19.43 9.94
CA MET A 104 6.85 19.79 10.05
C MET A 104 6.05 19.09 8.96
N GLY A 105 4.71 19.07 9.06
CA GLY A 105 3.83 18.51 8.03
C GLY A 105 3.77 16.98 7.95
N TYR A 106 4.80 16.24 8.39
CA TYR A 106 4.82 14.76 8.33
C TYR A 106 3.60 14.12 9.01
N GLY A 107 3.29 14.56 10.24
CA GLY A 107 2.10 14.11 10.97
C GLY A 107 0.78 14.51 10.31
N ALA A 108 0.74 15.67 9.64
CA ALA A 108 -0.45 16.13 8.91
C ALA A 108 -0.71 15.27 7.67
N VAL A 109 0.35 14.88 6.95
CA VAL A 109 0.25 13.94 5.83
C VAL A 109 -0.24 12.58 6.33
N LEU A 110 0.34 12.04 7.41
CA LEU A 110 -0.12 10.78 8.02
C LEU A 110 -1.61 10.83 8.40
N GLY A 111 -2.03 11.91 9.06
CA GLY A 111 -3.42 12.11 9.46
C GLY A 111 -4.36 12.22 8.26
N THR A 112 -3.92 12.89 7.19
CA THR A 112 -4.71 13.03 5.95
C THR A 112 -4.87 11.68 5.26
N LEU A 113 -3.80 10.88 5.13
CA LEU A 113 -3.88 9.53 4.57
C LEU A 113 -4.81 8.63 5.38
N ALA A 114 -4.70 8.66 6.72
CA ALA A 114 -5.61 7.92 7.60
C ALA A 114 -7.08 8.36 7.42
N LYS A 115 -7.32 9.68 7.28
CA LYS A 115 -8.67 10.19 7.05
C LYS A 115 -9.22 9.82 5.68
N LEU A 116 -8.38 9.81 4.63
CA LEU A 116 -8.77 9.36 3.29
C LEU A 116 -9.16 7.88 3.28
N GLN A 117 -8.41 7.03 3.99
CA GLN A 117 -8.77 5.62 4.16
C GLN A 117 -10.10 5.49 4.92
N TYR A 118 -10.28 6.21 6.03
CA TYR A 118 -11.54 6.22 6.79
C TYR A 118 -12.75 6.64 5.94
N LEU A 119 -12.55 7.55 4.98
CA LEU A 119 -13.59 8.00 4.06
C LEU A 119 -13.74 7.12 2.80
N ASN A 120 -13.09 5.94 2.79
CA ASN A 120 -13.05 5.01 1.65
C ASN A 120 -12.60 5.66 0.34
N LYS A 121 -11.71 6.65 0.42
CA LYS A 121 -11.10 7.31 -0.75
C LYS A 121 -9.84 6.61 -1.24
N ILE A 122 -9.20 5.86 -0.34
CA ILE A 122 -8.10 4.95 -0.64
C ILE A 122 -8.33 3.64 0.11
N THR A 123 -7.83 2.54 -0.43
CA THR A 123 -7.86 1.22 0.23
C THR A 123 -6.73 1.09 1.26
N PRO A 124 -6.78 0.08 2.16
CA PRO A 124 -5.68 -0.20 3.09
C PRO A 124 -4.34 -0.44 2.38
N SER A 125 -4.33 -1.20 1.28
CA SER A 125 -3.12 -1.46 0.49
C SER A 125 -2.53 -0.20 -0.14
N GLN A 126 -3.38 0.66 -0.72
CA GLN A 126 -2.97 1.96 -1.25
C GLN A 126 -2.36 2.83 -0.15
N ARG A 127 -2.94 2.83 1.06
CA ARG A 127 -2.36 3.57 2.19
C ARG A 127 -0.95 3.07 2.53
N GLU A 128 -0.72 1.76 2.58
CA GLU A 128 0.61 1.22 2.88
C GLU A 128 1.66 1.66 1.84
N LEU A 129 1.31 1.63 0.55
CA LEU A 129 2.20 2.16 -0.50
C LEU A 129 2.50 3.66 -0.30
N LEU A 130 1.48 4.47 0.01
CA LEU A 130 1.64 5.91 0.25
C LEU A 130 2.47 6.19 1.51
N LEU A 131 2.36 5.36 2.54
CA LEU A 131 3.18 5.45 3.75
C LEU A 131 4.65 5.12 3.45
N SER A 132 4.91 4.12 2.62
CA SER A 132 6.26 3.77 2.15
C SER A 132 6.88 4.88 1.28
N GLU A 133 6.09 5.50 0.41
CA GLU A 133 6.51 6.68 -0.36
C GLU A 133 6.84 7.86 0.57
N LEU A 134 5.99 8.12 1.57
CA LEU A 134 6.20 9.19 2.55
C LEU A 134 7.45 8.97 3.41
N ALA A 135 7.70 7.73 3.81
CA ALA A 135 8.91 7.36 4.55
C ALA A 135 10.19 7.62 3.72
N SER A 136 10.13 7.33 2.41
CA SER A 136 11.24 7.59 1.48
C SER A 136 11.55 9.07 1.35
N LEU A 137 10.51 9.92 1.29
CA LEU A 137 10.65 11.39 1.31
C LEU A 137 11.34 11.90 2.57
N LYS A 138 11.00 11.35 3.74
CA LYS A 138 11.65 11.70 5.02
C LYS A 138 13.11 11.25 5.09
N GLY A 139 13.44 10.10 4.49
CA GLY A 139 14.79 9.55 4.43
C GLY A 139 15.73 10.27 3.45
N GLY A 140 15.25 11.28 2.71
CA GLY A 140 16.02 11.99 1.70
C GLY A 140 16.12 11.27 0.36
N GLY A 141 15.40 10.16 0.18
CA GLY A 141 15.38 9.36 -1.04
C GLY A 141 14.27 9.77 -1.98
N LEU A 142 14.50 10.83 -2.78
CA LEU A 142 14.18 10.98 -4.21
C LEU A 142 13.96 12.44 -4.64
N ARG A 143 14.58 12.77 -5.78
CA ARG A 143 14.32 13.92 -6.64
C ARG A 143 12.86 13.86 -7.10
N LEU A 144 12.16 14.98 -6.90
CA LEU A 144 10.88 15.26 -7.55
C LEU A 144 11.16 15.82 -8.94
N ASP A 145 11.63 14.98 -9.87
CA ASP A 145 11.69 15.33 -11.29
C ASP A 145 10.86 14.28 -12.06
N ASN A 146 9.65 14.69 -12.44
CA ASN A 146 8.97 14.38 -13.70
C ASN A 146 7.73 15.27 -13.82
#